data_AF-A0A2N5YUW7-F1
#
_entry.id   AF-A0A2N5YUW7-F1
#
_cell.length_a   1.000
_cell.length_b   1.000
_cell.length_c   1.000
_cell.angle_alpha   90.00
_cell.angle_beta   90.00
_cell.angle_gamma   90.00
#
_symmetry.space_group_name_H-M   'P 1'
#
loop_
_entity.id
_entity.type
_entity.pdbx_description
1 polymer ?
#
loop_
_entity_poly.entity_id
_entity_poly.type
_entity_poly.pdbx_seq_one_letter_code
_entity_poly.pdbx_strand_id
1 'polypeptide(L)'
;MKIDSLGNGIYDESDFPYPDSSEYIIYNESANEEISDLTIYPNPASDEIIINIPENKTINCELEFYSITGKIVLKMPLSEQQNRINISHFRNGIYILSIKVSGKYIYKKIVVNH
;
A
#
# COMPACT_ATOMS: atom_id res chain seq x y z
N MET A 1 8.57 -29.00 22.76
CA MET A 1 9.80 -28.65 22.02
C MET A 1 10.80 -29.76 22.25
N LYS A 2 11.04 -30.62 21.24
CA LYS A 2 12.12 -31.59 21.32
C LYS A 2 13.40 -30.88 20.89
N ILE A 3 14.50 -31.11 21.59
CA ILE A 3 15.81 -30.60 21.22
C ILE A 3 16.71 -31.80 20.90
N ASP A 4 17.57 -31.67 19.90
CA ASP A 4 18.57 -32.69 19.62
C ASP A 4 19.69 -32.66 20.68
N SER A 5 20.59 -33.63 20.61
CA SER A 5 21.74 -33.73 21.52
C SER A 5 22.74 -32.57 21.38
N LEU A 6 22.58 -31.70 20.39
CA LEU A 6 23.38 -30.50 20.15
C LEU A 6 22.64 -29.22 20.60
N GLY A 7 21.42 -29.35 21.13
CA GLY A 7 20.60 -28.24 21.61
C GLY A 7 19.79 -27.53 20.51
N ASN A 8 19.75 -28.03 19.29
CA ASN A 8 18.90 -27.47 18.24
C ASN A 8 17.45 -27.88 18.45
N GLY A 9 16.52 -26.96 18.20
CA GLY A 9 15.10 -27.29 18.16
C GLY A 9 14.79 -28.28 17.05
N ILE A 10 14.25 -29.44 17.40
CA ILE A 10 13.65 -30.39 16.46
C ILE A 10 12.18 -30.02 16.33
N TYR A 11 11.78 -29.67 15.11
CA TYR A 11 10.42 -29.32 14.74
C TYR A 11 9.83 -30.44 13.89
N ASP A 12 8.61 -30.89 14.21
CA ASP A 12 7.84 -31.76 13.32
C ASP A 12 7.12 -30.87 12.30
N GLU A 13 7.24 -31.15 11.01
CA GLU A 13 6.53 -30.38 9.97
C GLU A 13 5.01 -30.38 10.19
N SER A 14 4.46 -31.43 10.83
CA SER A 14 3.03 -31.50 11.16
C SER A 14 2.60 -30.55 12.28
N ASP A 15 3.53 -30.01 13.08
CA ASP A 15 3.25 -28.98 14.08
C ASP A 15 3.01 -27.60 13.44
N PHE A 16 3.33 -27.45 12.16
CA PHE A 16 3.10 -26.23 11.37
C PHE A 16 2.16 -26.54 10.21
N PRO A 17 0.83 -26.54 10.43
CA PRO A 17 -0.12 -26.56 9.33
C PRO A 17 -0.04 -25.22 8.59
N TYR A 18 0.98 -25.07 7.75
CA TYR A 18 1.06 -23.95 6.84
C TYR A 18 -0.16 -24.02 5.92
N PRO A 19 -0.88 -22.91 5.70
CA PRO A 19 -1.83 -22.87 4.60
C PRO A 19 -1.08 -23.22 3.31
N ASP A 20 -1.77 -23.89 2.39
CA ASP A 20 -1.25 -24.28 1.08
C ASP A 20 -0.29 -23.21 0.53
N SER A 21 0.90 -23.64 0.09
CA SER A 21 1.96 -22.82 -0.50
C SER A 21 1.49 -21.79 -1.54
N SER A 22 0.29 -21.96 -2.11
CA SER A 22 -0.41 -20.98 -2.95
C SER A 22 -0.84 -19.68 -2.24
N GLU A 23 -0.83 -19.60 -0.91
CA GLU A 23 -1.11 -18.39 -0.12
C GLU A 23 0.14 -17.56 0.23
N TYR A 24 1.34 -18.04 -0.11
CA TYR A 24 2.53 -17.22 0.02
C TYR A 24 2.52 -16.13 -1.06
N ILE A 25 2.22 -14.89 -0.68
CA ILE A 25 2.58 -13.73 -1.50
C ILE A 25 4.11 -13.68 -1.51
N ILE A 26 4.75 -14.33 -2.48
CA ILE A 26 6.17 -14.14 -2.75
C ILE A 26 6.31 -12.66 -3.16
N TYR A 27 7.00 -11.86 -2.34
CA TYR A 27 7.43 -10.53 -2.75
C TYR A 27 8.48 -10.71 -3.84
N ASN A 28 8.01 -10.85 -5.08
CA ASN A 28 8.86 -10.84 -6.25
C ASN A 28 9.41 -9.41 -6.36
N GLU A 29 10.66 -9.20 -5.97
CA GLU A 29 11.38 -7.92 -6.19
C GLU A 29 11.52 -7.59 -7.69
N SER A 30 11.08 -8.48 -8.57
CA SER A 30 11.00 -8.34 -10.03
C SER A 30 9.58 -8.11 -10.57
N ALA A 31 8.59 -7.76 -9.74
CA ALA A 31 7.32 -7.20 -10.22
C ALA A 31 7.42 -5.68 -10.40
N ASN A 32 8.47 -5.19 -11.04
CA ASN A 32 8.67 -3.77 -11.35
C ASN A 32 8.32 -3.47 -12.81
N GLU A 33 7.16 -3.90 -13.26
CA GLU A 33 6.66 -3.53 -14.58
C GLU A 33 5.25 -2.90 -14.46
N GLU A 34 5.23 -1.62 -14.86
CA GLU A 34 4.10 -0.78 -15.27
C GLU A 34 3.48 0.23 -14.29
N ILE A 35 3.83 0.32 -13.00
CA ILE A 35 3.38 1.47 -12.17
C ILE A 35 4.56 2.28 -11.62
N SER A 36 5.67 2.28 -12.35
CA SER A 36 6.86 3.07 -12.05
C SER A 36 6.63 4.58 -12.19
N ASP A 37 5.57 5.00 -12.89
CA ASP A 37 5.43 6.40 -13.33
C ASP A 37 4.41 7.21 -12.52
N LEU A 38 3.73 6.60 -11.54
CA LEU A 38 2.84 7.33 -10.64
C LEU A 38 3.66 8.01 -9.54
N THR A 39 3.51 9.32 -9.41
CA THR A 39 4.21 10.11 -8.38
C THR A 39 3.22 10.74 -7.41
N ILE A 40 3.57 10.73 -6.12
CA ILE A 40 2.76 11.26 -5.03
C ILE A 40 3.67 12.12 -4.15
N TYR A 41 3.32 13.39 -3.99
CA TYR A 41 4.11 14.36 -3.22
C TYR A 41 3.25 15.53 -2.72
N PRO A 42 3.70 16.29 -1.71
CA PRO A 42 4.85 16.00 -0.86
C PRO A 42 4.57 14.85 0.11
N ASN A 43 5.64 14.28 0.67
CA ASN A 43 5.58 13.37 1.81
C ASN A 43 6.83 13.60 2.67
N PRO A 44 6.72 14.15 3.90
CA PRO A 44 5.49 14.46 4.61
C PRO A 44 4.61 15.52 3.94
N ALA A 45 3.29 15.35 4.03
CA ALA A 45 2.28 16.25 3.50
C ALA A 45 1.67 17.11 4.61
N SER A 46 1.23 18.32 4.28
CA SER A 46 0.55 19.22 5.21
C SER A 46 -0.91 19.37 4.77
N ASP A 47 -1.21 20.31 3.88
CA ASP A 47 -2.61 20.60 3.49
C ASP A 47 -3.08 19.93 2.20
N GLU A 48 -2.15 19.59 1.31
CA GLU A 48 -2.48 18.95 0.03
C GLU A 48 -1.47 17.88 -0.36
N ILE A 49 -1.94 16.96 -1.20
CA ILE A 49 -1.12 15.98 -1.92
C ILE A 49 -1.44 16.09 -3.40
N ILE A 50 -0.40 16.05 -4.21
CA ILE A 50 -0.44 16.01 -5.66
C ILE A 50 -0.13 14.58 -6.11
N ILE A 51 -0.98 14.07 -6.98
CA ILE A 51 -0.87 12.72 -7.54
C ILE A 51 -0.82 12.85 -9.05
N ASN A 52 0.31 12.52 -9.64
CA ASN A 52 0.45 12.44 -11.09
C ASN A 52 0.27 11.00 -11.55
N ILE A 53 -0.69 10.78 -12.42
CA ILE A 53 -1.01 9.51 -13.05
C ILE A 53 -0.66 9.63 -14.54
N PRO A 54 0.03 8.65 -15.14
CA PRO A 54 0.23 8.61 -16.59
C PRO A 54 -1.09 8.73 -17.35
N GLU A 55 -1.12 9.54 -18.42
CA GLU A 55 -2.34 9.85 -19.16
C GLU A 55 -3.11 8.60 -19.63
N ASN A 56 -2.37 7.58 -20.08
CA ASN A 56 -2.91 6.29 -20.52
C ASN A 56 -3.51 5.42 -19.38
N LYS A 57 -3.49 5.91 -18.14
CA LYS A 57 -3.92 5.20 -16.94
C LYS A 57 -4.88 6.02 -16.07
N THR A 58 -5.55 7.02 -16.63
CA THR A 58 -6.50 7.89 -15.89
C THR A 58 -7.92 7.32 -15.81
N ILE A 59 -8.24 6.32 -16.63
CA ILE A 59 -9.60 5.78 -16.72
C ILE A 59 -9.90 4.85 -15.54
N ASN A 60 -11.04 5.08 -14.87
CA ASN A 60 -11.53 4.28 -13.74
C ASN A 60 -10.55 4.20 -12.56
N CYS A 61 -9.86 5.31 -12.28
CA CYS A 61 -8.97 5.40 -11.14
C CYS A 61 -9.72 5.84 -9.89
N GLU A 62 -9.40 5.21 -8.77
CA GLU A 62 -10.00 5.50 -7.47
C GLU A 62 -8.91 5.60 -6.41
N LEU A 63 -9.00 6.63 -5.58
CA LEU A 63 -8.13 6.85 -4.45
C LEU A 63 -8.88 6.60 -3.15
N GLU A 64 -8.22 5.93 -2.22
CA GLU A 64 -8.68 5.74 -0.85
C GLU A 64 -7.55 6.03 0.14
N PHE A 65 -7.86 6.76 1.21
CA PHE A 65 -6.99 6.86 2.38
C PHE A 65 -7.55 6.03 3.52
N TYR A 66 -6.65 5.34 4.19
CA TYR A 66 -6.90 4.54 5.37
C TYR A 66 -6.12 5.10 6.56
N SER A 67 -6.75 5.17 7.73
CA SER A 67 -6.04 5.33 8.99
C SER A 67 -5.18 4.09 9.29
N ILE A 68 -4.26 4.20 10.26
CA ILE A 68 -3.46 3.05 10.72
C ILE A 68 -4.31 1.90 11.30
N THR A 69 -5.55 2.18 11.71
CA THR A 69 -6.51 1.18 12.19
C THR A 69 -7.33 0.54 11.06
N GLY A 70 -7.02 0.88 9.79
CA GLY A 70 -7.72 0.34 8.61
C GLY A 70 -9.05 1.03 8.27
N LYS A 71 -9.41 2.14 8.93
CA LYS A 71 -10.64 2.87 8.62
C LYS A 71 -10.43 3.74 7.38
N ILE A 72 -11.34 3.65 6.40
CA ILE A 72 -11.37 4.58 5.26
C ILE A 72 -11.73 5.99 5.77
N VAL A 73 -10.88 6.97 5.49
CA VAL A 73 -11.07 8.38 5.87
C VAL A 73 -11.33 9.30 4.67
N LEU A 74 -10.95 8.88 3.47
CA LEU A 74 -11.26 9.57 2.21
C LEU A 74 -11.36 8.52 1.10
N LYS A 75 -12.33 8.69 0.19
CA LYS A 75 -12.49 7.87 -1.02
C LYS A 75 -13.01 8.77 -2.13
N MET A 76 -12.35 8.79 -3.28
CA MET A 76 -12.76 9.61 -4.42
C MET A 76 -12.22 9.08 -5.75
N PRO A 77 -12.92 9.31 -6.87
CA PRO A 77 -12.37 9.03 -8.19
C PRO A 77 -11.21 9.98 -8.51
N LEU A 78 -10.25 9.49 -9.29
CA LEU A 78 -9.21 10.29 -9.94
C LEU A 78 -9.45 10.24 -11.45
N SER A 79 -9.55 11.39 -12.09
CA SER A 79 -9.88 11.49 -13.52
C SER A 79 -8.91 12.35 -14.31
N GLU A 80 -7.96 12.99 -13.63
CA GLU A 80 -6.99 13.89 -14.25
C GLU A 80 -5.60 13.26 -14.26
N GLN A 81 -4.74 13.75 -15.15
CA GLN A 81 -3.32 13.40 -15.14
C GLN A 81 -2.64 13.88 -13.86
N GLN A 82 -3.04 15.04 -13.33
CA GLN A 82 -2.56 15.60 -12.06
C GLN A 82 -3.75 15.89 -11.16
N ASN A 83 -3.86 15.18 -10.04
CA ASN A 83 -4.97 15.35 -9.11
C ASN A 83 -4.44 16.04 -7.83
N ARG A 84 -5.11 17.10 -7.41
CA ARG A 84 -4.83 17.81 -6.15
C ARG A 84 -5.84 17.41 -5.10
N ILE A 85 -5.36 16.81 -4.02
CA ILE A 85 -6.20 16.27 -2.96
C ILE A 85 -6.00 17.12 -1.72
N ASN A 86 -7.05 17.83 -1.30
CA ASN A 86 -7.04 18.54 -0.04
C ASN A 86 -7.12 17.55 1.12
N ILE A 87 -6.14 17.60 2.02
CA ILE A 87 -6.05 16.81 3.23
C ILE A 87 -5.85 17.68 4.47
N SER A 88 -6.13 18.99 4.40
CA SER A 88 -5.94 19.92 5.53
C SER A 88 -6.80 19.60 6.76
N HIS A 89 -7.82 18.76 6.57
CA HIS A 89 -8.72 18.27 7.61
C HIS A 89 -8.25 16.95 8.24
N PHE A 90 -7.16 16.36 7.74
CA PHE A 90 -6.57 15.17 8.33
C PHE A 90 -5.86 15.55 9.63
N ARG A 91 -5.69 14.59 10.54
CA ARG A 91 -4.87 14.79 11.75
C ARG A 91 -3.43 14.39 11.46
N ASN A 92 -2.47 15.01 12.13
CA ASN A 92 -1.07 14.58 12.10
C ASN A 92 -0.96 13.08 12.40
N GLY A 93 -0.20 12.36 11.59
CA GLY A 93 -0.09 10.90 11.70
C GLY A 93 0.29 10.20 10.41
N ILE A 94 0.15 8.87 10.42
CA ILE A 94 0.46 8.00 9.29
C ILE A 94 -0.85 7.49 8.69
N TYR A 95 -0.92 7.52 7.36
CA TYR A 95 -2.02 7.00 6.58
C TYR A 95 -1.49 6.06 5.50
N ILE A 96 -2.34 5.12 5.10
CA ILE A 96 -2.10 4.30 3.91
C ILE A 96 -2.98 4.86 2.79
N LEU A 97 -2.35 5.34 1.73
CA LEU A 97 -3.01 5.71 0.49
C LEU A 97 -3.03 4.49 -0.43
N SER A 98 -4.19 4.19 -0.96
CA SER A 98 -4.45 3.17 -1.98
C SER A 98 -4.92 3.86 -3.25
N ILE A 99 -4.37 3.49 -4.40
CA ILE A 99 -4.89 3.88 -5.70
C ILE A 99 -5.18 2.63 -6.52
N LYS A 100 -6.42 2.49 -6.96
CA LYS A 100 -6.82 1.48 -7.92
C LYS A 100 -6.67 2.06 -9.32
N VAL A 101 -5.84 1.43 -10.16
CA VAL A 101 -5.58 1.83 -11.55
C VAL A 101 -5.61 0.59 -12.43
N SER A 102 -6.46 0.56 -13.46
CA SER A 102 -6.57 -0.58 -14.39
C SER A 102 -6.71 -1.94 -13.68
N GLY A 103 -7.46 -1.99 -12.58
CA GLY A 103 -7.68 -3.20 -11.77
C GLY A 103 -6.53 -3.58 -10.82
N LYS A 104 -5.39 -2.89 -10.88
CA LYS A 104 -4.25 -3.06 -9.95
C LYS A 104 -4.35 -2.06 -8.80
N TYR A 105 -3.87 -2.45 -7.62
CA TYR A 105 -3.80 -1.58 -6.44
C TYR A 105 -2.36 -1.17 -6.16
N ILE A 106 -2.17 0.11 -5.86
CA ILE A 106 -0.89 0.70 -5.44
C ILE A 106 -1.08 1.22 -4.02
N TYR A 107 -0.18 0.85 -3.12
CA TYR A 107 -0.21 1.31 -1.75
C TYR A 107 1.01 2.19 -1.44
N LYS A 108 0.79 3.33 -0.77
CA LYS A 108 1.86 4.21 -0.28
C LYS A 108 1.58 4.66 1.15
N LYS A 109 2.62 4.64 1.97
CA LYS A 109 2.61 5.26 3.30
C LYS A 109 2.75 6.77 3.15
N ILE A 110 1.80 7.51 3.69
CA ILE A 110 1.81 8.98 3.71
C ILE A 110 1.93 9.44 5.16
N VAL A 111 2.85 10.37 5.41
CA VAL A 111 3.00 11.06 6.70
C VAL A 111 2.33 12.43 6.57
N VAL A 112 1.36 12.73 7.43
CA VAL A 112 0.73 14.05 7.51
C VAL A 112 1.27 14.81 8.72
N ASN A 113 1.71 16.05 8.49
CA ASN A 113 2.25 16.95 9.49
C ASN A 113 1.93 18.43 9.13
N HIS A 114 0.99 19.03 9.87
CA HIS A 114 0.67 20.46 9.86
C HIS A 114 1.62 21.27 10.74
#